data_AF-A0A5J4JI78-F1
#
_entry.id   AF-A0A5J4JI78-F1
#
_cell.length_a   1.000
_cell.length_b   1.000
_cell.length_c   1.000
_cell.angle_alpha   90.00
_cell.angle_beta   90.00
_cell.angle_gamma   90.00
#
_symmetry.space_group_name_H-M   'P 1'
#
loop_
_entity.id
_entity.type
_entity.pdbx_description
1 polymer ?
#
loop_
_entity_poly.entity_id
_entity_poly.type
_entity_poly.pdbx_seq_one_letter_code
_entity_poly.pdbx_strand_id
1 'polypeptide(L)' 'MDRYSCLAYLLFQVDDETAKDAAIRLVQGDLTLEEAKSDPTLFPHLEACEKQLKKQPPDSELVCAFMEAYIYAV' A
#
# COMPACT_ATOMS: atom_id res chain seq x y z
N MET A 1 4.99 3.18 13.22
CA MET A 1 4.79 3.28 11.77
C MET A 1 3.41 3.80 11.48
N ASP A 2 3.28 4.65 10.47
CA ASP A 2 2.01 5.30 10.13
C ASP A 2 1.10 4.37 9.32
N ARG A 3 -0.21 4.64 9.41
CA ARG A 3 -1.25 3.85 8.75
C ARG A 3 -1.05 3.78 7.24
N TYR A 4 -0.51 4.83 6.64
CA TYR A 4 -0.30 4.93 5.20
C TYR A 4 0.74 3.93 4.72
N SER A 5 1.94 3.94 5.32
CA SER A 5 3.00 2.98 4.98
C SER A 5 2.54 1.53 5.14
N CYS A 6 1.79 1.22 6.21
CA CYS A 6 1.22 -0.11 6.39
C CYS A 6 0.21 -0.48 5.30
N LEU A 7 -0.63 0.46 4.85
CA LEU A 7 -1.60 0.21 3.78
C LEU A 7 -0.90 -0.01 2.44
N ALA A 8 0.10 0.80 2.11
CA ALA A 8 0.89 0.63 0.89
C ALA A 8 1.57 -0.75 0.87
N TYR A 9 2.19 -1.16 1.99
CA TYR A 9 2.79 -2.48 2.09
C TYR A 9 1.78 -3.61 1.93
N LEU A 10 0.63 -3.55 2.60
CA LEU A 10 -0.41 -4.58 2.47
C LEU A 10 -0.95 -4.66 1.04
N LEU A 11 -1.11 -3.52 0.37
CA LEU A 11 -1.53 -3.45 -1.02
C LEU A 11 -0.50 -4.10 -1.96
N PHE A 12 0.80 -3.92 -1.67
CA PHE A 12 1.90 -4.56 -2.41
C PHE A 12 1.95 -6.09 -2.24
N GLN A 13 1.36 -6.63 -1.17
CA GLN A 13 1.28 -8.09 -0.97
C GLN A 13 0.09 -8.74 -1.70
N VAL A 14 -0.78 -7.96 -2.33
CA VAL A 14 -1.90 -8.49 -3.11
C VAL A 14 -1.36 -9.16 -4.38
N ASP A 15 -1.91 -10.32 -4.73
CA ASP A 15 -1.57 -11.03 -5.98
C ASP A 15 -2.29 -10.40 -7.18
N ASP A 16 -2.08 -9.09 -7.37
CA ASP A 16 -2.60 -8.29 -8.47
C ASP A 16 -1.56 -7.23 -8.84
N GLU A 17 -1.15 -7.20 -10.11
CA GLU A 17 -0.08 -6.30 -10.56
C GLU A 17 -0.51 -4.83 -10.54
N THR A 18 -1.80 -4.53 -10.74
CA THR A 18 -2.32 -3.16 -10.65
C THR A 18 -2.30 -2.67 -9.21
N ALA A 19 -2.63 -3.51 -8.24
CA ALA A 19 -2.50 -3.21 -6.82
C ALA A 19 -1.04 -2.99 -6.40
N LYS A 20 -0.11 -3.83 -6.88
CA LYS A 20 1.33 -3.68 -6.61
C LYS A 20 1.89 -2.37 -7.17
N ASP A 21 1.57 -2.04 -8.42
CA ASP A 21 1.99 -0.78 -9.04
C ASP A 21 1.44 0.42 -8.28
N ALA A 22 0.14 0.39 -7.93
CA ALA A 22 -0.48 1.43 -7.12
C ALA A 22 0.17 1.58 -5.74
N ALA A 23 0.58 0.48 -5.11
CA ALA A 23 1.31 0.51 -3.85
C ALA A 23 2.66 1.21 -3.96
N ILE A 24 3.42 0.95 -5.03
CA ILE A 24 4.70 1.62 -5.29
C ILE A 24 4.47 3.12 -5.54
N ARG A 25 3.49 3.47 -6.38
CA ARG A 25 3.13 4.87 -6.67
C ARG A 25 2.65 5.62 -5.43
N LEU A 26 1.96 4.95 -4.51
CA LEU A 26 1.63 5.50 -3.18
C LEU A 26 2.91 5.82 -2.40
N VAL A 27 3.88 4.91 -2.36
CA VAL A 27 5.16 5.15 -1.65
C VAL A 27 5.94 6.31 -2.26
N GLN A 28 5.96 6.42 -3.59
CA GLN A 28 6.65 7.48 -4.33
C GLN A 28 5.93 8.84 -4.24
N GLY A 29 4.64 8.86 -3.89
CA GLY A 29 3.82 10.06 -3.85
C GLY A 29 3.19 10.44 -5.20
N ASP A 30 3.29 9.58 -6.21
CA ASP A 30 2.69 9.73 -7.55
C ASP A 30 1.19 9.38 -7.57
N LEU A 31 0.71 8.76 -6.49
CA LEU A 31 -0.69 8.44 -6.27
C LEU A 31 -1.02 8.77 -4.82
N THR A 32 -2.10 9.49 -4.59
CA THR A 32 -2.61 9.72 -3.23
C THR A 32 -3.58 8.62 -2.82
N LEU A 33 -3.78 8.44 -1.51
CA LEU A 33 -4.74 7.45 -1.01
C LEU A 33 -6.19 7.79 -1.41
N GLU A 34 -6.52 9.07 -1.56
CA GLU A 34 -7.85 9.51 -2.00
C GLU A 34 -8.11 9.15 -3.47
N GLU A 35 -7.12 9.35 -4.34
CA GLU A 35 -7.16 8.93 -5.74
C GLU A 35 -7.27 7.40 -5.86
N ALA A 36 -6.44 6.67 -5.11
CA ALA A 36 -6.47 5.20 -5.11
C ALA A 36 -7.82 4.65 -4.62
N LYS A 37 -8.47 5.31 -3.65
CA LYS A 37 -9.82 4.93 -3.18
C LYS A 37 -10.93 5.29 -4.16
N SER A 38 -10.69 6.28 -5.03
CA SER A 38 -11.64 6.68 -6.06
C SER A 38 -11.58 5.75 -7.27
N ASP A 39 -10.51 4.96 -7.40
CA ASP A 39 -10.34 3.95 -8.45
C ASP A 39 -11.14 2.68 -8.12
N PRO A 40 -12.15 2.31 -8.94
CA PRO A 40 -12.98 1.12 -8.73
C PRO A 40 -12.19 -0.19 -8.77
N THR A 41 -11.03 -0.22 -9.43
CA THR A 41 -10.17 -1.41 -9.53
C THR A 41 -9.34 -1.61 -8.27
N LEU A 42 -8.89 -0.53 -7.64
CA LEU A 42 -8.06 -0.56 -6.43
C LEU A 42 -8.90 -0.59 -5.14
N PHE A 43 -10.11 -0.01 -5.17
CA PHE A 43 -10.97 0.12 -4.00
C PHE A 43 -11.22 -1.22 -3.26
N PRO A 44 -11.55 -2.34 -3.93
CA PRO A 44 -11.76 -3.62 -3.24
C PRO A 44 -10.51 -4.11 -2.51
N HIS A 45 -9.33 -3.92 -3.11
CA HIS A 45 -8.05 -4.30 -2.52
C HIS A 45 -7.70 -3.40 -1.32
N LEU A 46 -7.91 -2.10 -1.44
CA LEU A 46 -7.72 -1.15 -0.34
C LEU A 46 -8.67 -1.43 0.83
N GLU A 47 -9.93 -1.74 0.57
CA GLU A 47 -10.89 -2.08 1.61
C GLU A 47 -10.48 -3.37 2.36
N ALA A 48 -10.00 -4.37 1.63
CA ALA A 48 -9.45 -5.60 2.21
C ALA A 48 -8.20 -5.32 3.08
N CYS A 49 -7.28 -4.49 2.59
CA CYS A 49 -6.09 -4.07 3.33
C CYS A 49 -6.44 -3.30 4.60
N GLU A 50 -7.43 -2.39 4.57
CA GLU A 50 -7.90 -1.68 5.76
C GLU A 50 -8.52 -2.62 6.80
N LYS A 51 -9.30 -3.62 6.35
CA LYS A 51 -9.85 -4.65 7.22
C LYS A 51 -8.74 -5.51 7.84
N GLN A 52 -7.72 -5.87 7.06
CA GLN A 52 -6.56 -6.62 7.54
C GLN A 52 -5.77 -5.83 8.56
N LEU A 53 -5.46 -4.56 8.29
CA LEU A 53 -4.71 -3.68 9.19
C LEU A 53 -5.37 -3.55 10.57
N LYS A 54 -6.71 -3.51 10.61
CA LYS A 54 -7.47 -3.48 11.89
C LYS A 54 -7.39 -4.80 12.67
N LYS A 55 -7.24 -5.93 11.98
CA LYS A 55 -7.15 -7.26 12.61
C LYS A 55 -5.73 -7.55 13.08
N GLN A 56 -4.77 -7.32 12.20
CA GLN A 56 -3.36 -7.61 12.41
C GLN A 56 -2.52 -6.63 11.58
N PRO A 57 -1.82 -5.69 12.23
CA PRO A 57 -0.88 -4.84 11.51
C PRO A 57 0.32 -5.67 11.01
N PRO A 58 0.89 -5.30 9.85
CA PRO A 58 2.11 -5.92 9.35
C PRO A 58 3.31 -5.61 10.26
N ASP A 59 4.36 -6.40 10.13
CA ASP A 59 5.63 -6.19 10.82
C ASP A 59 6.25 -4.85 10.38
N SER A 60 6.63 -4.01 11.36
CA SER A 60 7.23 -2.72 11.10
C SER A 60 8.57 -2.81 10.39
N GLU A 61 9.37 -3.85 10.61
CA GLU A 61 10.66 -4.01 9.93
C GLU A 61 10.46 -4.26 8.43
N LEU A 62 9.49 -5.12 8.08
CA LEU A 62 9.15 -5.44 6.69
C LEU A 62 8.61 -4.23 5.94
N VAL A 63 7.72 -3.47 6.60
CA VAL A 63 7.18 -2.26 5.98
C VAL A 63 8.27 -1.20 5.86
N CYS A 64 9.19 -1.05 6.83
CA CYS A 64 10.32 -0.13 6.72
C CYS A 64 11.21 -0.49 5.52
N ALA A 65 11.58 -1.77 5.39
CA ALA A 65 12.35 -2.25 4.25
C ALA A 65 11.65 -2.01 2.90
N PHE A 66 10.33 -2.19 2.85
CA PHE A 66 9.52 -1.86 1.68
C PHE A 66 9.55 -0.36 1.36
N MET A 67 9.33 0.50 2.35
CA MET A 67 9.38 1.95 2.14
C MET A 67 10.76 2.37 1.64
N GLU A 68 11.84 1.91 2.26
CA GLU A 68 13.22 2.21 1.86
C GLU A 68 13.53 1.73 0.44
N ALA A 69 12.99 0.58 0.02
CA ALA A 69 13.21 0.02 -1.30
C ALA A 69 12.56 0.85 -2.43
N TYR A 70 11.40 1.48 -2.18
CA TYR A 70 10.58 2.09 -3.23
C TYR A 70 10.43 3.61 -3.14
N ILE A 71 10.74 4.24 -2.00
CA ILE A 71 10.59 5.69 -1.81
C ILE A 71 11.50 6.52 -2.73
N TYR A 72 12.62 5.96 -3.16
CA TYR A 72 13.54 6.57 -4.12
C TYR A 72 13.83 5.66 -5.33
N ALA A 73 13.02 4.62 -5.56
CA ALA A 73 13.17 3.81 -6.75
C ALA A 73 12.84 4.68 -7.97
N VAL A 74 13.84 4.91 -8.83
CA VAL A 74 13.77 5.70 -10.07
C VAL A 74 13.58 4.77 -11.25
#